data_AF-A0A2D9SXT8-F1
#
_entry.id   AF-A0A2D9SXT8-F1
#
_cell.length_a   1.000
_cell.length_b   1.000
_cell.length_c   1.000
_cell.angle_alpha   90.00
_cell.angle_beta   90.00
_cell.angle_gamma   90.00
#
_symmetry.space_group_name_H-M   'P 1'
#
loop_
_entity.id
_entity.type
_entity.pdbx_description
1 polymer ?
#
loop_
_entity_poly.entity_id
_entity_poly.type
_entity_poly.pdbx_seq_one_letter_code
_entity_poly.pdbx_strand_id
1 'polypeptide(L)'
;MQLHLFDTTGHDLRETVSVTAHRAAEGLEKVGIFALGTSEIELPPRETTVVANDCEMEREVRAFGVLPHMHYLGTTLELEVSTDGTEWETAYVLDSWNFDQQEIEARPLVLPEGVMTRVSCTYDNPTDDTVVFGESSTHEMCFLVLYEVGPQEISGCVSFGNAGGGGPACEPEGNEMGVGAPCTAGGGECAEGLSCTSDQPGEDSETGFCLRIGGCDVDADCGSGAVCCSPAAAGGLINICLPEECRPSDCEAPM
;
A
#
# COMPACT_ATOMS: atom_id res chain seq x y z
N MET A 1 -12.47 -0.14 11.69
CA MET A 1 -13.52 0.04 10.67
C MET A 1 -13.31 1.41 10.08
N GLN A 2 -13.00 1.49 8.80
CA GLN A 2 -12.84 2.76 8.08
C GLN A 2 -14.12 3.05 7.31
N LEU A 3 -14.54 4.31 7.31
CA LEU A 3 -15.69 4.79 6.53
C LEU A 3 -15.20 5.90 5.61
N HIS A 4 -15.29 5.66 4.30
CA HIS A 4 -15.10 6.71 3.30
C HIS A 4 -16.44 7.39 3.05
N LEU A 5 -16.55 8.66 3.44
CA LEU A 5 -17.78 9.43 3.35
C LEU A 5 -17.61 10.58 2.36
N PHE A 6 -18.42 10.58 1.30
CA PHE A 6 -18.48 11.67 0.33
C PHE A 6 -19.82 12.40 0.45
N ASP A 7 -19.85 13.45 1.28
CA ASP A 7 -21.05 14.27 1.49
C ASP A 7 -21.08 15.46 0.52
N THR A 8 -22.08 15.49 -0.36
CA THR A 8 -22.31 16.58 -1.32
C THR A 8 -23.50 17.47 -0.95
N THR A 9 -24.13 17.22 0.19
CA THR A 9 -25.45 17.76 0.52
C THR A 9 -25.42 19.14 1.19
N GLY A 10 -24.26 19.57 1.70
CA GLY A 10 -24.04 20.89 2.29
C GLY A 10 -24.70 21.11 3.65
N HIS A 11 -25.14 20.04 4.32
CA HIS A 11 -25.71 20.09 5.68
C HIS A 11 -25.32 18.84 6.48
N ASP A 12 -25.33 18.95 7.80
CA ASP A 12 -24.92 17.85 8.68
C ASP A 12 -25.75 16.57 8.46
N LEU A 13 -25.07 15.48 8.08
CA LEU A 13 -25.64 14.14 8.01
C LEU A 13 -25.28 13.31 9.24
N ARG A 14 -26.21 12.47 9.68
CA ARG A 14 -25.99 11.49 10.75
C ARG A 14 -26.48 10.13 10.30
N GLU A 15 -25.55 9.27 9.94
CA GLU A 15 -25.81 7.90 9.52
C GLU A 15 -25.17 6.91 10.49
N THR A 16 -25.73 5.70 10.54
CA THR A 16 -25.14 4.58 11.29
C THR A 16 -24.80 3.47 10.31
N VAL A 17 -23.52 3.16 10.20
CA VAL A 17 -23.02 2.02 9.42
C VAL A 17 -22.62 0.92 10.38
N SER A 18 -23.01 -0.32 10.07
CA SER A 18 -22.69 -1.49 10.90
C SER A 18 -22.04 -2.58 10.06
N VAL A 19 -20.90 -3.09 10.52
CA VAL A 19 -20.29 -4.32 10.01
C VAL A 19 -20.47 -5.40 11.06
N THR A 20 -21.11 -6.51 10.69
CA THR A 20 -21.28 -7.68 11.58
C THR A 20 -20.29 -8.76 11.18
N ALA A 21 -19.29 -8.99 12.02
CA ALA A 21 -18.35 -10.09 11.84
C ALA A 21 -18.83 -11.33 12.63
N HIS A 22 -18.83 -12.49 11.97
CA HIS A 22 -19.10 -13.77 12.62
C HIS A 22 -17.80 -14.46 12.97
N ARG A 23 -17.65 -14.89 14.22
CA ARG A 23 -16.47 -15.67 14.65
C ARG A 23 -16.47 -17.01 13.92
N ALA A 24 -15.37 -17.31 13.24
CA ALA A 24 -15.19 -18.55 12.52
C ALA A 24 -15.07 -19.75 13.49
N ALA A 25 -15.46 -20.94 13.03
CA ALA A 25 -15.22 -22.17 13.77
C ALA A 25 -13.71 -22.47 13.88
N GLU A 26 -13.32 -23.26 14.88
CA GLU A 26 -11.92 -23.72 15.00
C GLU A 26 -11.56 -24.67 13.86
N GLY A 27 -10.28 -24.70 13.49
CA GLY A 27 -9.75 -25.62 12.48
C GLY A 27 -9.96 -25.22 11.02
N LEU A 28 -10.38 -23.97 10.76
CA LEU A 28 -10.45 -23.41 9.40
C LEU A 28 -9.07 -22.93 8.94
N GLU A 29 -8.85 -22.94 7.63
CA GLU A 29 -7.65 -22.35 7.04
C GLU A 29 -7.61 -20.84 7.31
N LYS A 30 -6.40 -20.34 7.59
CA LYS A 30 -6.17 -18.93 7.77
C LYS A 30 -6.21 -18.23 6.42
N VAL A 31 -6.76 -17.01 6.43
CA VAL A 31 -6.80 -16.16 5.25
C VAL A 31 -6.18 -14.80 5.56
N GLY A 32 -5.55 -14.23 4.54
CA GLY A 32 -4.86 -12.95 4.58
C GLY A 32 -5.25 -12.05 3.41
N ILE A 33 -4.63 -10.88 3.36
CA ILE A 33 -4.79 -9.92 2.27
C ILE A 33 -3.39 -9.63 1.70
N PHE A 34 -3.27 -9.72 0.38
CA PHE A 34 -2.07 -9.35 -0.35
C PHE A 34 -2.39 -8.28 -1.39
N ALA A 35 -1.76 -7.11 -1.33
CA ALA A 35 -1.99 -6.04 -2.30
C ALA A 35 -0.86 -5.94 -3.33
N LEU A 36 -1.21 -5.72 -4.59
CA LEU A 36 -0.28 -5.34 -5.65
C LEU A 36 -0.71 -3.98 -6.22
N GLY A 37 0.23 -3.10 -6.56
CA GLY A 37 -0.12 -1.83 -7.19
C GLY A 37 0.86 -0.70 -6.88
N THR A 38 0.37 0.54 -6.92
CA THR A 38 1.21 1.73 -6.68
C THR A 38 0.42 2.91 -6.16
N SER A 39 1.06 3.73 -5.33
CA SER A 39 0.63 5.10 -5.01
C SER A 39 1.39 6.16 -5.84
N GLU A 40 2.33 5.76 -6.70
CA GLU A 40 3.00 6.64 -7.66
C GLU A 40 2.06 7.01 -8.81
N ILE A 41 1.17 7.95 -8.53
CA ILE A 41 0.19 8.42 -9.50
C ILE A 41 0.36 9.92 -9.70
N GLU A 42 0.69 10.28 -10.94
CA GLU A 42 0.58 11.63 -11.47
C GLU A 42 -0.06 11.54 -12.85
N LEU A 43 -1.29 12.04 -12.97
CA LEU A 43 -2.10 11.99 -14.19
C LEU A 43 -2.20 13.40 -14.78
N PRO A 44 -1.43 13.72 -15.83
CA PRO A 44 -1.50 15.01 -16.47
C PRO A 44 -2.91 15.35 -16.99
N PRO A 45 -3.26 16.63 -17.10
CA PRO A 45 -4.55 17.03 -17.62
C PRO A 45 -4.69 16.66 -19.11
N ARG A 46 -5.91 16.27 -19.50
CA ARG A 46 -6.31 15.97 -20.89
C ARG A 46 -5.51 14.82 -21.53
N GLU A 47 -5.11 13.84 -20.72
CA GLU A 47 -4.25 12.74 -21.16
C GLU A 47 -4.73 11.38 -20.63
N THR A 48 -4.47 10.34 -21.43
CA THR A 48 -4.57 8.95 -20.99
C THR A 48 -3.20 8.50 -20.47
N THR A 49 -3.16 8.04 -19.23
CA THR A 49 -1.90 7.66 -18.56
C THR A 49 -2.00 6.22 -18.07
N VAL A 50 -0.89 5.49 -18.17
CA VAL A 50 -0.74 4.17 -17.57
C VAL A 50 0.32 4.28 -16.48
N VAL A 51 -0.05 3.89 -15.26
CA VAL A 51 0.89 3.70 -14.16
C VAL A 51 1.06 2.20 -13.92
N ALA A 52 2.24 1.77 -13.52
CA ALA A 52 2.50 0.37 -13.27
C ALA A 52 3.49 0.18 -12.11
N ASN A 53 3.45 -1.00 -11.49
CA ASN A 53 4.44 -1.45 -10.52
C ASN A 53 4.86 -2.89 -10.79
N ASP A 54 6.17 -3.11 -10.75
CA ASP A 54 6.80 -4.41 -10.97
C ASP A 54 7.35 -4.95 -9.67
N CYS A 55 7.11 -6.24 -9.40
CA CYS A 55 7.55 -6.88 -8.16
C CYS A 55 8.02 -8.31 -8.43
N GLU A 56 9.07 -8.74 -7.75
CA GLU A 56 9.38 -10.16 -7.60
C GLU A 56 8.65 -10.69 -6.36
N MET A 57 7.95 -11.81 -6.51
CA MET A 57 7.22 -12.40 -5.40
C MET A 57 8.17 -13.07 -4.39
N GLU A 58 8.24 -12.55 -3.17
CA GLU A 58 9.08 -13.12 -2.09
C GLU A 58 8.57 -14.46 -1.53
N ARG A 59 7.32 -14.80 -1.84
CA ARG A 59 6.67 -16.06 -1.45
C ARG A 59 5.54 -16.41 -2.39
N GLU A 60 5.09 -17.66 -2.32
CA GLU A 60 3.86 -18.06 -2.98
C GLU A 60 2.63 -17.33 -2.37
N VAL A 61 1.79 -16.79 -3.24
CA VAL A 61 0.47 -16.22 -2.91
C VAL A 61 -0.60 -17.08 -3.58
N ARG A 62 -1.52 -17.63 -2.78
CA ARG A 62 -2.66 -18.43 -3.24
C ARG A 62 -3.95 -17.69 -2.98
N ALA A 63 -4.34 -16.85 -3.93
CA ALA A 63 -5.56 -16.05 -3.85
C ALA A 63 -6.80 -16.88 -4.24
N PHE A 64 -7.88 -16.69 -3.50
CA PHE A 64 -9.22 -17.22 -3.80
C PHE A 64 -10.21 -16.12 -4.22
N GLY A 65 -9.86 -14.86 -3.99
CA GLY A 65 -10.64 -13.71 -4.41
C GLY A 65 -9.74 -12.55 -4.80
N VAL A 66 -10.23 -11.72 -5.73
CA VAL A 66 -9.56 -10.50 -6.18
C VAL A 66 -10.51 -9.32 -6.05
N LEU A 67 -9.96 -8.16 -5.71
CA LEU A 67 -10.67 -6.89 -5.64
C LEU A 67 -9.80 -5.83 -6.33
N PRO A 68 -10.03 -5.56 -7.63
CA PRO A 68 -9.45 -4.40 -8.29
C PRO A 68 -10.02 -3.12 -7.70
N HIS A 69 -9.19 -2.09 -7.58
CA HIS A 69 -9.55 -0.83 -6.97
C HIS A 69 -8.86 0.35 -7.67
N MET A 70 -9.71 1.23 -8.21
CA MET A 70 -9.37 2.50 -8.85
C MET A 70 -10.47 3.53 -8.54
N HIS A 71 -10.26 4.81 -8.79
CA HIS A 71 -11.30 5.83 -8.64
C HIS A 71 -11.97 6.17 -9.99
N TYR A 72 -12.46 7.40 -10.14
CA TYR A 72 -13.39 7.79 -11.22
C TYR A 72 -12.75 7.81 -12.61
N LEU A 73 -11.46 8.07 -12.71
CA LEU A 73 -10.73 8.19 -13.97
C LEU A 73 -10.22 6.84 -14.49
N GLY A 74 -10.31 5.78 -13.68
CA GLY A 74 -9.88 4.45 -14.05
C GLY A 74 -10.65 3.90 -15.25
N THR A 75 -9.94 3.16 -16.10
CA THR A 75 -10.51 2.52 -17.30
C THR A 75 -10.17 1.04 -17.41
N THR A 76 -8.94 0.66 -17.07
CA THR A 76 -8.46 -0.71 -17.13
C THR A 76 -7.49 -0.99 -15.99
N LEU A 77 -7.60 -2.18 -15.39
CA LEU A 77 -6.60 -2.74 -14.49
C LEU A 77 -6.13 -4.09 -15.05
N GLU A 78 -4.82 -4.29 -15.14
CA GLU A 78 -4.22 -5.53 -15.62
C GLU A 78 -3.14 -6.03 -14.65
N LEU A 79 -3.08 -7.35 -14.46
CA LEU A 79 -1.96 -8.06 -13.84
C LEU A 79 -1.30 -8.93 -14.90
N GLU A 80 -0.03 -8.68 -15.16
CA GLU A 80 0.84 -9.54 -15.95
C GLU A 80 1.83 -10.28 -15.04
N VAL A 81 2.27 -11.47 -15.46
CA VAL A 81 3.28 -12.26 -14.76
C VAL A 81 4.39 -12.69 -15.72
N SER A 82 5.61 -12.82 -15.21
CA SER A 82 6.75 -13.33 -15.96
C SER A 82 7.60 -14.25 -15.10
N THR A 83 7.99 -15.42 -15.63
CA THR A 83 8.87 -16.37 -14.94
C THR A 83 10.35 -16.17 -15.26
N ASP A 84 10.66 -15.41 -16.31
CA ASP A 84 12.02 -15.14 -16.76
C ASP A 84 12.37 -13.63 -16.78
N GLY A 85 11.42 -12.77 -16.39
CA GLY A 85 11.53 -11.32 -16.37
C GLY A 85 11.46 -10.65 -17.76
N THR A 86 11.27 -11.42 -18.83
CA THR A 86 11.32 -10.92 -20.22
C THR A 86 10.02 -11.14 -20.99
N GLU A 87 9.40 -12.31 -20.86
CA GLU A 87 8.10 -12.62 -21.46
C GLU A 87 6.99 -12.46 -20.42
N TRP A 88 6.03 -11.59 -20.71
CA TRP A 88 4.91 -11.27 -19.83
C TRP A 88 3.62 -11.91 -20.34
N GLU A 89 2.87 -12.53 -19.43
CA GLU A 89 1.57 -13.15 -19.69
C GLU A 89 0.49 -12.49 -18.82
N THR A 90 -0.64 -12.11 -19.40
CA THR A 90 -1.79 -11.57 -18.64
C THR A 90 -2.38 -12.64 -17.73
N ALA A 91 -2.27 -12.44 -16.41
CA ALA A 91 -2.86 -13.27 -15.38
C ALA A 91 -4.24 -12.76 -14.91
N TYR A 92 -4.49 -11.45 -15.00
CA TYR A 92 -5.79 -10.82 -14.75
C TYR A 92 -5.98 -9.61 -15.63
N VAL A 93 -7.20 -9.35 -16.07
CA VAL A 93 -7.57 -8.07 -16.67
C VAL A 93 -9.01 -7.75 -16.31
N LEU A 94 -9.23 -6.54 -15.83
CA LEU A 94 -10.53 -5.91 -15.75
C LEU A 94 -10.55 -4.77 -16.77
N ASP A 95 -11.10 -5.08 -17.93
CA ASP A 95 -11.37 -4.11 -18.98
C ASP A 95 -12.74 -3.47 -18.73
N SER A 96 -12.86 -2.17 -19.01
CA SER A 96 -14.06 -1.37 -18.71
C SER A 96 -14.37 -1.23 -17.21
N TRP A 97 -13.41 -0.66 -16.46
CA TRP A 97 -13.60 -0.29 -15.06
C TRP A 97 -14.89 0.51 -14.83
N ASN A 98 -15.59 0.19 -13.75
CA ASN A 98 -16.75 0.92 -13.28
C ASN A 98 -16.61 1.18 -11.78
N PHE A 99 -16.44 2.45 -11.40
CA PHE A 99 -16.27 2.86 -10.01
C PHE A 99 -17.39 2.39 -9.07
N ASP A 100 -18.61 2.23 -9.56
CA ASP A 100 -19.74 1.79 -8.74
C ASP A 100 -19.77 0.26 -8.51
N GLN A 101 -18.83 -0.49 -9.12
CA GLN A 101 -18.79 -1.95 -9.10
C GLN A 101 -17.46 -2.48 -8.55
N GLN A 102 -17.27 -2.31 -7.24
CA GLN A 102 -16.05 -2.73 -6.53
C GLN A 102 -16.31 -3.94 -5.63
N GLU A 103 -16.78 -5.02 -6.26
CA GLU A 103 -17.09 -6.26 -5.56
C GLU A 103 -15.86 -7.18 -5.50
N ILE A 104 -15.76 -7.99 -4.44
CA ILE A 104 -14.75 -9.06 -4.40
C ILE A 104 -15.18 -10.14 -5.39
N GLU A 105 -14.37 -10.35 -6.43
CA GLU A 105 -14.56 -11.41 -7.42
C GLU A 105 -13.97 -12.72 -6.90
N ALA A 106 -14.75 -13.80 -6.89
CA ALA A 106 -14.28 -15.13 -6.55
C ALA A 106 -13.41 -15.70 -7.70
N ARG A 107 -12.11 -15.38 -7.67
CA ARG A 107 -11.16 -15.70 -8.73
C ARG A 107 -9.90 -16.35 -8.14
N PRO A 108 -9.74 -17.68 -8.30
CA PRO A 108 -8.50 -18.34 -7.93
C PRO A 108 -7.31 -17.83 -8.76
N LEU A 109 -6.25 -17.42 -8.10
CA LEU A 109 -5.01 -16.95 -8.72
C LEU A 109 -3.84 -17.44 -7.86
N VAL A 110 -2.80 -17.98 -8.50
CA VAL A 110 -1.58 -18.43 -7.83
C VAL A 110 -0.41 -17.65 -8.40
N LEU A 111 0.33 -16.98 -7.53
CA LEU A 111 1.58 -16.29 -7.86
C LEU A 111 2.71 -17.05 -7.16
N PRO A 112 3.53 -17.82 -7.89
CA PRO A 112 4.65 -18.55 -7.29
C PRO A 112 5.72 -17.62 -6.71
N GLU A 113 6.47 -18.10 -5.72
CA GLU A 113 7.71 -17.45 -5.29
C GLU A 113 8.68 -17.26 -6.48
N GLY A 114 9.31 -16.09 -6.57
CA GLY A 114 10.23 -15.71 -7.63
C GLY A 114 9.58 -15.32 -8.96
N VAL A 115 8.24 -15.36 -9.09
CA VAL A 115 7.58 -14.82 -10.29
C VAL A 115 7.62 -13.30 -10.27
N MET A 116 7.89 -12.69 -11.41
CA MET A 116 7.70 -11.25 -11.59
C MET A 116 6.22 -10.97 -11.84
N THR A 117 5.69 -9.93 -11.20
CA THR A 117 4.33 -9.44 -11.40
C THR A 117 4.39 -7.98 -11.84
N ARG A 118 3.48 -7.57 -12.74
CA ARG A 118 3.26 -6.19 -13.11
C ARG A 118 1.78 -5.87 -12.98
N VAL A 119 1.42 -4.93 -12.10
CA VAL A 119 0.07 -4.37 -12.07
C VAL A 119 0.08 -3.05 -12.81
N SER A 120 -0.77 -2.92 -13.83
CA SER A 120 -0.93 -1.72 -14.65
C SER A 120 -2.34 -1.17 -14.50
N CYS A 121 -2.45 0.13 -14.28
CA CYS A 121 -3.70 0.87 -14.17
C CYS A 121 -3.75 1.97 -15.24
N THR A 122 -4.77 1.94 -16.09
CA THR A 122 -4.98 2.94 -17.15
C THR A 122 -6.05 3.93 -16.73
N TYR A 123 -5.76 5.23 -16.88
CA TYR A 123 -6.66 6.33 -16.56
C TYR A 123 -6.88 7.22 -17.77
N ASP A 124 -8.06 7.83 -17.86
CA ASP A 124 -8.33 8.95 -18.76
C ASP A 124 -8.66 10.18 -17.91
N ASN A 125 -7.79 11.20 -17.91
CA ASN A 125 -8.00 12.43 -17.16
C ASN A 125 -8.57 13.53 -18.09
N PRO A 126 -9.89 13.76 -18.11
CA PRO A 126 -10.50 14.77 -18.95
C PRO A 126 -10.47 16.17 -18.31
N THR A 127 -9.81 16.37 -17.18
CA THR A 127 -9.82 17.65 -16.47
C THR A 127 -8.69 18.57 -16.95
N ASP A 128 -8.65 19.80 -16.43
CA ASP A 128 -7.54 20.74 -16.68
C ASP A 128 -6.48 20.71 -15.57
N ASP A 129 -6.65 19.85 -14.58
CA ASP A 129 -5.77 19.71 -13.42
C ASP A 129 -5.02 18.37 -13.45
N THR A 130 -3.82 18.35 -12.87
CA THR A 130 -3.12 17.09 -12.58
C THR A 130 -3.83 16.38 -11.44
N VAL A 131 -4.12 15.09 -11.63
CA VAL A 131 -4.69 14.22 -10.58
C VAL A 131 -3.60 13.32 -10.02
N VAL A 132 -3.52 13.24 -8.70
CA VAL A 132 -2.51 12.44 -7.98
C VAL A 132 -3.17 11.36 -7.14
N PHE A 133 -2.36 10.53 -6.49
CA PHE A 133 -2.85 9.55 -5.53
C PHE A 133 -3.58 10.17 -4.33
N GLY A 134 -4.62 9.51 -3.82
CA GLY A 134 -5.25 9.88 -2.55
C GLY A 134 -6.62 9.24 -2.30
N GLU A 135 -7.09 9.32 -1.04
CA GLU A 135 -8.33 8.67 -0.56
C GLU A 135 -9.63 9.29 -1.09
N SER A 136 -9.62 10.56 -1.50
CA SER A 136 -10.81 11.17 -2.11
C SER A 136 -11.07 10.50 -3.45
N SER A 137 -12.33 10.23 -3.78
CA SER A 137 -12.70 9.71 -5.11
C SER A 137 -12.36 10.66 -6.26
N THR A 138 -12.00 11.92 -5.98
CA THR A 138 -11.48 12.89 -6.94
C THR A 138 -9.97 12.83 -7.16
N HIS A 139 -9.26 12.06 -6.32
CA HIS A 139 -7.89 11.59 -6.54
C HIS A 139 -7.94 10.17 -7.09
N GLU A 140 -6.81 9.52 -7.33
CA GLU A 140 -6.77 8.16 -7.88
C GLU A 140 -6.04 7.13 -7.01
N MET A 141 -6.30 5.86 -7.29
CA MET A 141 -5.63 4.70 -6.70
C MET A 141 -5.39 3.62 -7.74
N CYS A 142 -4.36 2.79 -7.54
CA CYS A 142 -4.07 1.63 -8.37
C CYS A 142 -3.76 0.43 -7.49
N PHE A 143 -4.78 -0.37 -7.16
CA PHE A 143 -4.57 -1.60 -6.38
C PHE A 143 -5.31 -2.80 -6.96
N LEU A 144 -4.63 -3.95 -6.97
CA LEU A 144 -5.21 -5.27 -7.07
C LEU A 144 -5.07 -5.97 -5.72
N VAL A 145 -6.18 -6.05 -4.98
CA VAL A 145 -6.20 -6.69 -3.66
C VAL A 145 -6.54 -8.17 -3.82
N LEU A 146 -5.71 -9.04 -3.26
CA LEU A 146 -5.85 -10.49 -3.31
C LEU A 146 -6.24 -11.00 -1.92
N TYR A 147 -7.32 -11.76 -1.85
CA TYR A 147 -7.71 -12.51 -0.66
C TYR A 147 -7.09 -13.89 -0.74
N GLU A 148 -6.15 -14.21 0.14
CA GLU A 148 -5.32 -15.41 0.03
C GLU A 148 -5.51 -16.40 1.19
N VAL A 149 -5.17 -17.66 0.93
CA VAL A 149 -5.00 -18.68 1.97
C VAL A 149 -3.55 -18.64 2.46
N GLY A 150 -3.34 -18.14 3.68
CA GLY A 150 -2.01 -17.78 4.13
C GLY A 150 -1.95 -17.13 5.51
N PRO A 151 -0.86 -16.38 5.80
CA PRO A 151 -0.72 -15.57 7.01
C PRO A 151 -1.93 -14.66 7.24
N GLN A 152 -2.27 -14.36 8.49
CA GLN A 152 -3.39 -13.45 8.83
C GLN A 152 -2.91 -12.00 8.87
N GLU A 153 -2.15 -11.61 7.86
CA GLU A 153 -1.49 -10.31 7.79
C GLU A 153 -1.95 -9.59 6.52
N ILE A 154 -1.82 -8.27 6.54
CA ILE A 154 -1.87 -7.46 5.34
C ILE A 154 -0.43 -7.34 4.86
N SER A 155 -0.14 -7.90 3.70
CA SER A 155 1.15 -7.79 3.03
C SER A 155 0.94 -7.32 1.60
N GLY A 156 2.00 -7.03 0.86
CA GLY A 156 1.85 -6.65 -0.52
C GLY A 156 3.15 -6.16 -1.13
N CYS A 157 3.11 -5.96 -2.44
CA CYS A 157 4.09 -5.18 -3.15
C CYS A 157 3.38 -4.00 -3.80
N VAL A 158 3.39 -2.90 -3.06
CA VAL A 158 2.82 -1.63 -3.48
C VAL A 158 3.97 -0.63 -3.48
N SER A 159 4.28 -0.04 -4.63
CA SER A 159 5.23 1.08 -4.61
C SER A 159 4.54 2.26 -3.94
N PHE A 160 5.18 2.79 -2.91
CA PHE A 160 4.73 4.02 -2.29
C PHE A 160 5.59 5.15 -2.82
N GLY A 161 5.00 5.98 -3.69
CA GLY A 161 5.73 7.04 -4.37
C GLY A 161 6.44 7.93 -3.38
N ASN A 162 7.77 7.85 -3.40
CA ASN A 162 8.65 8.45 -2.40
C ASN A 162 7.99 8.56 -1.01
N ALA A 163 7.46 7.46 -0.50
CA ALA A 163 7.35 7.28 0.95
C ALA A 163 8.74 7.05 1.57
N GLY A 164 9.77 6.93 0.72
CA GLY A 164 11.15 7.30 1.04
C GLY A 164 11.21 8.76 1.49
N GLY A 165 11.12 8.96 2.80
CA GLY A 165 12.35 9.31 3.52
C GLY A 165 13.12 10.53 3.03
N GLY A 166 12.50 11.47 2.31
CA GLY A 166 12.89 12.88 2.30
C GLY A 166 12.69 13.56 3.67
N GLY A 167 12.80 12.81 4.76
CA GLY A 167 13.02 13.38 6.07
C GLY A 167 14.38 14.09 6.11
N PRO A 168 14.62 14.98 7.08
CA PRO A 168 15.96 15.52 7.28
C PRO A 168 16.98 14.38 7.34
N ALA A 169 18.19 14.59 6.81
CA ALA A 169 19.30 13.69 7.09
C ALA A 169 19.41 13.54 8.61
N CYS A 170 18.93 12.41 9.12
CA CYS A 170 18.88 12.10 10.54
C CYS A 170 19.64 10.79 10.75
N GLU A 171 20.44 10.75 11.80
CA GLU A 171 21.19 9.57 12.22
C GLU A 171 20.69 9.19 13.62
N PRO A 172 19.52 8.55 13.72
CA PRO A 172 18.92 8.25 15.00
C PRO A 172 19.67 7.15 15.75
N GLU A 173 19.48 7.10 17.06
CA GLU A 173 19.86 5.95 17.87
C GLU A 173 18.64 5.02 18.05
N GLY A 174 18.87 3.71 17.94
CA GLY A 174 17.82 2.72 18.12
C GLY A 174 17.25 2.73 19.55
N ASN A 175 15.93 2.76 19.65
CA ASN A 175 15.24 2.62 20.93
C ASN A 175 15.13 1.15 21.36
N GLU A 176 14.44 0.89 22.49
CA GLU A 176 14.25 -0.45 23.04
C GLU A 176 13.50 -1.44 22.13
N MET A 177 12.81 -0.93 21.11
CA MET A 177 12.12 -1.73 20.08
C MET A 177 12.94 -1.88 18.79
N GLY A 178 14.11 -1.24 18.70
CA GLY A 178 14.95 -1.20 17.51
C GLY A 178 14.57 -0.12 16.49
N VAL A 179 13.53 0.67 16.75
CA VAL A 179 13.16 1.81 15.90
C VAL A 179 14.26 2.87 16.00
N GLY A 180 14.82 3.28 14.87
CA GLY A 180 15.98 4.17 14.77
C GLY A 180 17.34 3.47 14.78
N ALA A 181 17.41 2.13 14.86
CA ALA A 181 18.69 1.43 14.78
C ALA A 181 19.31 1.59 13.37
N PRO A 182 20.63 1.78 13.23
CA PRO A 182 21.25 1.93 11.91
C PRO A 182 21.15 0.64 11.11
N CYS A 183 20.95 0.77 9.81
CA CYS A 183 20.90 -0.35 8.86
C CYS A 183 21.58 0.00 7.55
N THR A 184 21.90 -1.02 6.76
CA THR A 184 22.41 -0.87 5.39
C THR A 184 21.47 -1.55 4.40
N ALA A 185 21.49 -1.11 3.14
CA ALA A 185 20.66 -1.73 2.11
C ALA A 185 20.97 -3.23 1.97
N GLY A 186 19.96 -4.08 2.18
CA GLY A 186 20.05 -5.54 2.19
C GLY A 186 20.88 -6.13 3.34
N GLY A 187 21.22 -5.33 4.36
CA GLY A 187 22.12 -5.71 5.44
C GLY A 187 21.48 -6.57 6.56
N GLY A 188 20.15 -6.52 6.69
CA GLY A 188 19.41 -7.33 7.65
C GLY A 188 19.68 -6.99 9.13
N GLU A 189 20.12 -5.76 9.43
CA GLU A 189 20.42 -5.32 10.80
C GLU A 189 19.16 -5.01 11.62
N CYS A 190 18.03 -4.80 10.95
CA CYS A 190 16.77 -4.49 11.59
C CYS A 190 16.21 -5.69 12.36
N ALA A 191 15.70 -5.44 13.56
CA ALA A 191 15.05 -6.46 14.38
C ALA A 191 13.79 -7.00 13.68
N GLU A 192 13.34 -8.19 14.09
CA GLU A 192 12.14 -8.82 13.54
C GLU A 192 10.93 -7.87 13.58
N GLY A 193 10.28 -7.69 12.42
CA GLY A 193 9.16 -6.77 12.25
C GLY A 193 9.53 -5.32 11.94
N LEU A 194 10.82 -5.01 11.77
CA LEU A 194 11.31 -3.71 11.30
C LEU A 194 11.85 -3.80 9.87
N SER A 195 11.78 -2.68 9.15
CA SER A 195 12.30 -2.53 7.79
C SER A 195 13.35 -1.42 7.74
N CYS A 196 14.40 -1.61 6.94
CA CYS A 196 15.39 -0.57 6.72
C CYS A 196 14.84 0.52 5.81
N THR A 197 15.11 1.79 6.13
CA THR A 197 14.76 2.91 5.24
C THR A 197 15.50 2.83 3.91
N SER A 198 16.75 2.39 3.89
CA SER A 198 17.54 2.22 2.65
C SER A 198 17.05 1.10 1.74
N ASP A 199 16.17 0.22 2.23
CA ASP A 199 15.52 -0.80 1.43
C ASP A 199 14.18 -0.31 0.85
N GLN A 200 13.76 0.92 1.17
CA GLN A 200 12.51 1.45 0.65
C GLN A 200 12.67 1.87 -0.82
N PRO A 201 11.67 1.58 -1.67
CA PRO A 201 11.66 2.03 -3.06
C PRO A 201 11.84 3.55 -3.16
N GLY A 202 12.79 4.00 -3.99
CA GLY A 202 13.10 5.42 -4.21
C GLY A 202 14.24 5.99 -3.34
N GLU A 203 14.79 5.22 -2.41
CA GLU A 203 15.94 5.62 -1.60
C GLU A 203 17.28 5.29 -2.29
N ASP A 204 18.11 6.31 -2.50
CA ASP A 204 19.46 6.18 -3.09
C ASP A 204 20.57 6.07 -2.02
N SER A 205 20.20 6.00 -0.74
CA SER A 205 21.15 5.99 0.37
C SER A 205 21.62 4.58 0.74
N GLU A 206 22.93 4.34 0.74
CA GLU A 206 23.53 3.05 1.19
C GLU A 206 23.33 2.79 2.70
N THR A 207 23.00 3.82 3.47
CA THR A 207 22.82 3.76 4.92
C THR A 207 21.49 4.36 5.34
N GLY A 208 20.83 3.71 6.30
CA GLY A 208 19.51 4.11 6.77
C GLY A 208 19.31 3.78 8.24
N PHE A 209 18.06 3.81 8.67
CA PHE A 209 17.65 3.37 9.99
C PHE A 209 16.42 2.46 9.91
N CYS A 210 16.21 1.69 10.96
CA CYS A 210 15.09 0.76 11.06
C CYS A 210 13.82 1.49 11.48
N LEU A 211 12.75 1.29 10.71
CA LEU A 211 11.39 1.75 11.03
C LEU A 211 10.47 0.55 11.21
N ARG A 212 9.33 0.75 11.88
CA ARG A 212 8.26 -0.26 11.91
C ARG A 212 7.17 0.15 10.95
N ILE A 213 6.88 -0.68 9.97
CA ILE A 213 5.75 -0.49 9.07
C ILE A 213 4.51 -1.15 9.71
N GLY A 214 3.49 -0.36 10.03
CA GLY A 214 2.30 -0.83 10.72
C GLY A 214 2.47 -1.02 12.24
N GLY A 215 1.37 -1.47 12.86
CA GLY A 215 1.37 -1.88 14.26
C GLY A 215 1.51 -0.74 15.28
N CYS A 216 1.11 0.49 14.92
CA CYS A 216 0.94 1.57 15.88
C CYS A 216 -0.36 2.34 15.61
N ASP A 217 -1.04 2.74 16.70
CA ASP A 217 -2.18 3.65 16.69
C ASP A 217 -1.84 4.94 17.46
N VAL A 218 -0.88 4.88 18.37
CA VAL A 218 -0.39 6.00 19.18
C VAL A 218 1.13 5.93 19.33
N ASP A 219 1.77 7.08 19.65
CA ASP A 219 3.23 7.16 19.83
C ASP A 219 3.79 6.13 20.83
N ALA A 220 3.01 5.80 21.87
CA ALA A 220 3.40 4.83 22.88
C ALA A 220 3.67 3.41 22.32
N ASP A 221 3.09 3.07 21.17
CA ASP A 221 3.31 1.78 20.52
C ASP A 221 4.72 1.69 19.90
N CYS A 222 5.35 2.83 19.63
CA CYS A 222 6.63 2.93 18.91
C CYS A 222 7.86 2.91 19.83
N GLY A 223 7.65 2.94 21.15
CA GLY A 223 8.72 2.99 22.14
C GLY A 223 9.28 4.40 22.35
N SER A 224 10.28 4.51 23.21
CA SER A 224 10.86 5.79 23.61
C SER A 224 11.47 6.54 22.41
N GLY A 225 11.21 7.85 22.31
CA GLY A 225 11.81 8.71 21.29
C GLY A 225 11.31 8.50 19.86
N ALA A 226 10.27 7.69 19.68
CA ALA A 226 9.63 7.45 18.39
C ALA A 226 8.18 7.93 18.39
N VAL A 227 7.66 8.21 17.20
CA VAL A 227 6.28 8.65 16.97
C VAL A 227 5.57 7.67 16.05
N CYS A 228 4.26 7.55 16.25
CA CYS A 228 3.40 6.88 15.30
C CYS A 228 2.93 7.90 14.27
N CYS A 229 3.14 7.59 13.00
CA CYS A 229 3.02 8.53 11.91
C CYS A 229 2.19 7.95 10.77
N SER A 230 1.34 8.76 10.14
CA SER A 230 0.65 8.40 8.91
C SER A 230 1.12 9.31 7.77
N PRO A 231 2.15 8.94 7.00
CA PRO A 231 2.66 9.78 5.92
C PRO A 231 1.61 9.95 4.83
N ALA A 232 1.45 11.19 4.32
CA ALA A 232 0.54 11.47 3.22
C ALA A 232 0.93 10.69 1.94
N ALA A 233 2.22 10.48 1.70
CA ALA A 233 2.75 9.66 0.60
C ALA A 233 2.33 8.17 0.66
N ALA A 234 2.03 7.66 1.86
CA ALA A 234 1.48 6.31 2.07
C ALA A 234 -0.06 6.27 2.07
N GLY A 235 -0.71 7.39 1.70
CA GLY A 235 -2.18 7.51 1.68
C GLY A 235 -2.86 7.52 3.03
N GLY A 236 -2.10 7.61 4.12
CA GLY A 236 -2.64 7.44 5.46
C GLY A 236 -3.13 6.01 5.77
N LEU A 237 -2.78 5.03 4.93
CA LEU A 237 -3.24 3.63 5.06
C LEU A 237 -2.39 2.81 6.03
N ILE A 238 -1.14 3.24 6.26
CA ILE A 238 -0.17 2.51 7.07
C ILE A 238 0.47 3.49 8.05
N ASN A 239 0.23 3.24 9.33
CA ASN A 239 0.95 3.95 10.37
C ASN A 239 2.35 3.37 10.52
N ILE A 240 3.37 4.21 10.57
CA ILE A 240 4.75 3.80 10.74
C ILE A 240 5.29 4.31 12.08
N CYS A 241 6.14 3.52 12.73
CA CYS A 241 6.98 3.99 13.82
C CYS A 241 8.33 4.45 13.28
N LEU A 242 8.67 5.70 13.58
CA LEU A 242 9.96 6.29 13.26
C LEU A 242 10.44 7.19 14.41
N PRO A 243 11.76 7.44 14.51
CA PRO A 243 12.30 8.39 15.49
C PRO A 243 11.69 9.79 15.30
N GLU A 244 11.34 10.45 16.41
CA GLU A 244 10.70 11.78 16.37
C GLU A 244 11.56 12.82 15.62
N GLU A 245 12.88 12.73 15.76
CA GLU A 245 13.83 13.60 15.07
C GLU A 245 13.91 13.37 13.55
N CYS A 246 13.46 12.21 13.09
CA CYS A 246 13.40 11.83 11.68
C CYS A 246 12.03 12.10 11.05
N ARG A 247 11.09 12.69 11.80
CA ARG A 247 9.71 12.89 11.36
C ARG A 247 9.61 13.78 10.10
N PRO A 248 9.07 13.28 8.97
CA PRO A 248 8.77 14.09 7.80
C PRO A 248 7.77 15.21 8.11
N SER A 249 7.81 16.30 7.34
CA SER A 249 6.92 17.45 7.56
C SER A 249 5.44 17.17 7.23
N ASP A 250 5.19 16.19 6.38
CA ASP A 250 3.86 15.71 5.95
C ASP A 250 3.35 14.53 6.80
N CYS A 251 4.11 14.16 7.84
CA CYS A 251 3.73 13.12 8.78
C CYS A 251 2.70 13.64 9.78
N GLU A 252 1.42 13.34 9.56
CA GLU A 252 0.35 13.65 10.49
C GLU A 252 0.22 12.57 11.58
N ALA A 253 -0.40 12.94 12.72
CA ALA A 253 -0.73 11.97 13.75
C ALA A 253 -1.80 10.99 13.23
N PRO A 254 -1.83 9.73 13.70
CA PRO A 254 -2.86 8.77 13.32
C PRO A 254 -4.26 9.34 13.61
N MET A 255 -5.21 9.13 12.70
CA MET A 255 -6.62 9.51 12.86
C MET A 255 -7.40 8.54 13.75
#